data_AF-A0A941LK49-F1
#
_entry.id   AF-A0A941LK49-F1
#
_cell.length_a   1.000
_cell.length_b   1.000
_cell.length_c   1.000
_cell.angle_alpha   90.00
_cell.angle_beta   90.00
_cell.angle_gamma   90.00
#
_symmetry.space_group_name_H-M   'P 1'
#
loop_
_entity.id
_entity.type
_entity.pdbx_description
1 polymer ?
#
loop_
_entity_poly.entity_id
_entity_poly.type
_entity_poly.pdbx_seq_one_letter_code
_entity_poly.pdbx_strand_id
1 'polypeptide(L)'
;MAVIAPELYDRLVVLRRTLHQYPELSGQETRTASAIGKFLHDLGIPHRMNIAGYGVVADIPGDSGVPCVVLRADMDALPIQEETGLEFLSVHRGVMHACGHDGHTTMLLGAAALLSQEPDLPAPVRLIFQPAEEKGTGAIAMIKEGALDGAGLIFGGPSGSALPPWDYCGERGAGQCIVG
;
A
#
# COMPACT_ATOMS: atom_id res chain seq x y z
N MET A 1 7.09 22.42 5.92
CA MET A 1 6.06 21.62 5.24
C MET A 1 6.76 20.90 4.11
N ALA A 2 6.87 19.57 4.19
CA ALA A 2 7.39 18.79 3.07
C ALA A 2 6.40 18.93 1.90
N VAL A 3 6.80 19.67 0.87
CA VAL A 3 6.09 19.70 -0.40
C VAL A 3 6.56 18.45 -1.15
N ILE A 4 5.62 17.67 -1.71
CA ILE A 4 5.99 16.53 -2.56
C ILE A 4 6.82 17.10 -3.72
N ALA A 5 8.08 16.68 -3.83
CA ALA A 5 8.93 17.07 -4.94
C ALA A 5 8.24 16.71 -6.27
N PRO A 6 8.20 17.61 -7.28
CA PRO A 6 7.55 17.33 -8.55
C PRO A 6 7.98 15.99 -9.18
N GLU A 7 9.26 15.66 -9.05
CA GLU A 7 9.83 14.41 -9.56
C GLU A 7 9.28 13.18 -8.84
N LEU A 8 9.02 13.28 -7.53
CA LEU A 8 8.38 12.20 -6.77
C LEU A 8 6.92 12.07 -7.18
N TYR A 9 6.20 13.18 -7.33
CA TYR A 9 4.81 13.18 -7.79
C TYR A 9 4.67 12.48 -9.14
N ASP A 10 5.49 12.86 -10.13
CA ASP A 10 5.45 12.27 -11.47
C ASP A 10 5.77 10.77 -11.44
N ARG A 11 6.77 10.35 -10.64
CA ARG A 11 7.09 8.93 -10.44
C ARG A 11 5.91 8.15 -9.86
N LEU A 12 5.19 8.72 -8.88
CA LEU A 12 4.02 8.09 -8.28
C LEU A 12 2.85 8.01 -9.26
N VAL A 13 2.61 9.04 -10.07
CA VAL A 13 1.58 9.03 -11.13
C VAL A 13 1.87 7.94 -12.15
N VAL A 14 3.12 7.84 -12.63
CA VAL A 14 3.53 6.81 -13.58
C VAL A 14 3.36 5.42 -12.97
N LEU A 15 3.77 5.22 -11.71
CA LEU A 15 3.60 3.96 -11.02
C LEU A 15 2.13 3.58 -10.90
N ARG A 16 1.27 4.50 -10.43
CA ARG A 16 -0.17 4.24 -10.25
C ARG A 16 -0.83 3.84 -11.56
N ARG A 17 -0.55 4.57 -12.64
CA ARG A 17 -1.07 4.23 -13.97
C ARG A 17 -0.53 2.89 -14.48
N THR A 18 0.73 2.56 -14.17
CA THR A 18 1.31 1.26 -14.53
C THR A 18 0.61 0.12 -13.78
N LEU A 19 0.38 0.25 -12.48
CA LEU A 19 -0.34 -0.75 -11.69
C LEU A 19 -1.79 -0.90 -12.21
N HIS A 20 -2.47 0.22 -12.50
CA HIS A 20 -3.80 0.21 -13.08
C HIS A 20 -3.88 -0.51 -14.43
N GLN A 21 -2.88 -0.28 -15.29
CA GLN A 21 -2.82 -0.85 -16.63
C GLN A 21 -2.51 -2.36 -16.61
N TYR A 22 -1.79 -2.84 -15.59
CA TYR A 22 -1.40 -4.25 -15.45
C TYR A 22 -1.90 -4.83 -14.12
N PRO A 23 -3.23 -4.90 -13.91
CA PRO A 23 -3.81 -5.34 -12.65
C PRO A 23 -3.63 -6.86 -12.47
N GLU A 24 -3.41 -7.30 -11.24
CA GLU A 24 -3.23 -8.72 -10.89
C GLU A 24 -4.25 -9.14 -9.82
N LEU A 25 -4.88 -10.29 -10.02
CA LEU A 25 -5.88 -10.83 -9.09
C LEU A 25 -5.23 -11.29 -7.77
N SER A 26 -6.06 -11.42 -6.73
CA SER A 26 -5.67 -11.98 -5.44
C SER A 26 -4.93 -13.32 -5.58
N GLY A 27 -3.69 -13.38 -5.07
CA GLY A 27 -2.79 -14.55 -5.16
C GLY A 27 -2.04 -14.69 -6.49
N GLN A 28 -1.95 -13.62 -7.29
CA GLN A 28 -1.22 -13.54 -8.55
C GLN A 28 -0.39 -12.26 -8.68
N GLU A 29 -0.21 -11.49 -7.60
CA GLU A 29 0.31 -10.12 -7.54
C GLU A 29 1.84 -10.03 -7.73
N THR A 30 2.40 -10.81 -8.66
CA THR A 30 3.84 -10.95 -8.87
C THR A 30 4.47 -9.64 -9.35
N ARG A 31 3.88 -9.01 -10.36
CA ARG A 31 4.36 -7.76 -10.95
C ARG A 31 4.16 -6.60 -9.99
N THR A 32 3.02 -6.55 -9.32
CA THR A 32 2.72 -5.52 -8.32
C THR A 32 3.72 -5.58 -7.17
N ALA A 33 3.96 -6.76 -6.59
CA ALA A 33 4.96 -6.95 -5.54
C ALA A 33 6.37 -6.55 -6.02
N SER A 34 6.74 -6.93 -7.25
CA SER A 34 8.04 -6.55 -7.84
C SER A 34 8.18 -5.04 -8.04
N ALA A 35 7.12 -4.35 -8.44
CA ALA A 35 7.13 -2.89 -8.62
C ALA A 35 7.29 -2.16 -7.29
N ILE A 36 6.59 -2.63 -6.25
CA ILE A 36 6.70 -2.12 -4.87
C ILE A 36 8.13 -2.32 -4.34
N GLY A 37 8.66 -3.55 -4.43
CA GLY A 37 10.01 -3.86 -3.98
C GLY A 37 11.07 -3.02 -4.70
N LYS A 38 10.93 -2.85 -6.02
CA LYS A 38 11.81 -1.96 -6.78
C LYS A 38 11.75 -0.51 -6.29
N PHE A 39 10.55 0.02 -6.05
CA PHE A 39 10.40 1.40 -5.60
C PHE A 39 11.05 1.61 -4.22
N LEU A 40 10.83 0.68 -3.28
CA LEU A 40 11.46 0.70 -1.95
C LEU A 40 12.98 0.57 -2.02
N HIS A 41 13.49 -0.32 -2.89
CA HIS A 41 14.92 -0.45 -3.16
C HIS A 41 15.52 0.88 -3.65
N ASP A 42 14.87 1.54 -4.61
CA ASP A 42 15.33 2.81 -5.17
C ASP A 42 15.31 3.95 -4.13
N LEU A 43 14.49 3.83 -3.06
CA LEU A 43 14.50 4.73 -1.90
C LEU A 43 15.54 4.34 -0.84
N GLY A 44 16.22 3.21 -0.98
CA GLY A 44 17.13 2.68 0.03
C GLY A 44 16.43 2.14 1.28
N ILE A 45 15.13 1.83 1.20
CA ILE A 45 14.35 1.31 2.33
C ILE A 45 14.47 -0.23 2.37
N PRO A 46 15.02 -0.81 3.47
CA PRO A 46 15.05 -2.24 3.66
C PRO A 46 13.64 -2.84 3.67
N HIS A 47 13.46 -3.93 2.92
CA HIS A 47 12.15 -4.56 2.81
C HIS A 47 12.28 -6.08 2.60
N ARG A 48 11.22 -6.78 2.98
CA ARG A 48 11.04 -8.21 2.81
C ARG A 48 9.89 -8.43 1.82
N MET A 49 10.13 -9.29 0.84
CA MET A 49 9.14 -9.70 -0.15
C MET A 49 8.64 -11.11 0.15
N ASN A 50 7.58 -11.50 -0.54
CA ASN A 50 6.97 -12.83 -0.49
C ASN A 50 6.41 -13.24 0.87
N ILE A 51 5.96 -12.25 1.66
CA ILE A 51 5.24 -12.48 2.91
C ILE A 51 3.80 -12.84 2.55
N ALA A 52 3.29 -13.97 3.02
CA ALA A 52 1.96 -14.46 2.66
C ALA A 52 1.75 -14.60 1.14
N GLY A 53 2.76 -15.07 0.43
CA GLY A 53 2.75 -15.22 -1.03
C GLY A 53 3.41 -14.04 -1.73
N TYR A 54 2.71 -12.90 -1.85
CA TYR A 54 3.20 -11.72 -2.60
C TYR A 54 3.33 -10.45 -1.74
N GLY A 55 2.98 -10.50 -0.46
CA GLY A 55 3.04 -9.34 0.41
C GLY A 55 4.44 -8.79 0.58
N VAL A 56 4.51 -7.47 0.76
CA VAL A 56 5.76 -6.74 0.97
C VAL A 56 5.68 -6.02 2.31
N VAL A 57 6.72 -6.16 3.12
CA VAL A 57 6.86 -5.46 4.40
C VAL A 57 8.16 -4.66 4.38
N ALA A 58 8.08 -3.38 4.72
CA ALA A 58 9.25 -2.51 4.83
C ALA A 58 9.25 -1.81 6.18
N ASP A 59 10.44 -1.57 6.74
CA ASP A 59 10.59 -0.93 8.04
C ASP A 59 11.45 0.34 7.88
N ILE A 60 10.93 1.47 8.36
CA ILE A 60 11.63 2.75 8.45
C ILE A 60 12.01 2.95 9.94
N PRO A 61 13.29 3.18 10.24
CA PRO A 61 13.74 3.32 11.62
C PRO A 61 13.18 4.58 12.29
N GLY A 62 13.04 4.51 13.60
CA GLY A 62 12.64 5.62 14.48
C GLY A 62 13.06 5.26 15.92
N ASP A 63 12.46 5.91 16.93
CA ASP A 63 12.74 5.58 18.33
C ASP A 63 12.38 4.13 18.68
N SER A 64 13.38 3.26 18.80
CA SER A 64 13.19 1.84 19.16
C SER A 64 12.69 1.60 20.58
N GLY A 65 12.58 2.64 21.42
CA GLY A 65 12.02 2.57 22.77
C GLY A 65 10.50 2.44 22.82
N VAL A 66 9.82 2.64 21.68
CA VAL A 66 8.36 2.56 21.59
C VAL A 66 7.90 1.54 20.53
N PRO A 67 6.67 0.99 20.63
CA PRO A 67 6.11 0.11 19.60
C PRO A 67 6.04 0.76 18.22
N CYS A 68 6.14 -0.03 17.15
CA CYS A 68 6.07 0.50 15.80
C CYS A 68 4.65 0.89 15.39
N VAL A 69 4.55 1.85 14.48
CA VAL A 69 3.32 2.26 13.81
C VAL A 69 3.25 1.58 12.45
N VAL A 70 2.15 0.89 12.17
CA VAL A 70 1.94 0.23 10.89
C VAL A 70 1.07 1.09 9.97
N LEU A 71 1.51 1.28 8.73
CA LEU A 71 0.73 1.84 7.64
C LEU A 71 0.49 0.75 6.59
N ARG A 72 -0.77 0.48 6.26
CA ARG A 72 -1.17 -0.64 5.40
C ARG A 72 -1.90 -0.17 4.15
N ALA A 73 -1.56 -0.78 3.02
CA ALA A 73 -2.27 -0.70 1.74
C ALA A 73 -2.52 -2.11 1.19
N ASP A 74 -3.67 -2.31 0.55
CA ASP A 74 -3.97 -3.45 -0.31
C ASP A 74 -3.41 -3.23 -1.72
N MET A 75 -3.22 -4.33 -2.46
CA MET A 75 -2.55 -4.27 -3.76
C MET A 75 -3.18 -5.16 -4.85
N ASP A 76 -4.17 -6.00 -4.53
CA ASP A 76 -4.80 -6.88 -5.51
C ASP A 76 -5.92 -6.21 -6.31
N ALA A 77 -6.24 -6.77 -7.47
CA ALA A 77 -7.29 -6.31 -8.36
C ALA A 77 -8.49 -7.26 -8.38
N LEU A 78 -9.56 -6.86 -9.08
CA LEU A 78 -10.82 -7.60 -9.17
C LEU A 78 -11.07 -8.18 -10.58
N PRO A 79 -11.82 -9.29 -10.70
CA PRO A 79 -12.20 -9.90 -11.98
C PRO A 79 -13.38 -9.15 -12.63
N ILE A 80 -13.18 -7.85 -12.91
CA ILE A 80 -14.17 -6.95 -13.51
C ILE A 80 -13.60 -6.40 -14.83
N GLN A 81 -14.43 -6.33 -15.86
CA GLN A 81 -14.05 -5.70 -17.12
C GLN A 81 -14.04 -4.18 -16.95
N GLU A 82 -12.90 -3.56 -17.27
CA GLU A 82 -12.80 -2.11 -17.28
C GLU A 82 -13.51 -1.51 -18.50
N GLU A 83 -14.32 -0.48 -18.26
CA GLU A 83 -15.06 0.27 -19.28
C GLU A 83 -14.88 1.79 -19.13
N THR A 84 -13.81 2.23 -18.46
CA THR A 84 -13.57 3.65 -18.14
C THR A 84 -13.18 4.51 -19.35
N GLY A 85 -12.57 3.92 -20.37
CA GLY A 85 -12.02 4.63 -21.54
C GLY A 85 -10.75 5.44 -21.25
N LEU A 86 -10.10 5.23 -20.11
CA LEU A 86 -8.85 5.91 -19.74
C LEU A 86 -7.69 5.50 -20.65
N GLU A 87 -6.72 6.39 -20.86
CA GLU A 87 -5.51 6.08 -21.67
C GLU A 87 -4.67 4.93 -21.07
N PHE A 88 -4.80 4.71 -19.76
CA PHE A 88 -4.09 3.68 -19.00
C PHE A 88 -5.02 2.56 -18.52
N LEU A 89 -6.12 2.31 -19.25
CA LEU A 89 -6.99 1.18 -18.96
C LEU A 89 -6.22 -0.14 -18.89
N SER A 90 -6.74 -1.08 -18.11
CA SER A 90 -6.27 -2.44 -18.00
C SER A 90 -6.09 -3.09 -19.38
N VAL A 91 -4.93 -3.68 -19.60
CA VAL A 91 -4.65 -4.51 -20.78
C VAL A 91 -5.16 -5.94 -20.61
N HIS A 92 -5.58 -6.31 -19.40
CA HIS A 92 -6.07 -7.64 -19.07
C HIS A 92 -7.60 -7.65 -19.11
N ARG A 93 -8.15 -8.32 -20.14
CA ARG A 93 -9.60 -8.45 -20.30
C ARG A 93 -10.21 -9.10 -19.06
N GLY A 94 -11.23 -8.47 -18.49
CA GLY A 94 -11.94 -8.94 -17.31
C GLY A 94 -11.18 -8.78 -15.98
N VAL A 95 -10.13 -7.96 -15.92
CA VAL A 95 -9.42 -7.64 -14.66
C VAL A 95 -9.21 -6.13 -14.56
N MET A 96 -9.49 -5.51 -13.41
CA MET A 96 -9.24 -4.09 -13.16
C MET A 96 -9.08 -3.75 -11.67
N HIS A 97 -8.42 -2.64 -11.36
CA HIS A 97 -8.40 -2.05 -10.02
C HIS A 97 -9.67 -1.21 -9.78
N ALA A 98 -10.82 -1.87 -9.60
CA ALA A 98 -12.10 -1.19 -9.35
C ALA A 98 -12.20 -0.58 -7.94
N CYS A 99 -11.47 -1.13 -6.96
CA CYS A 99 -11.39 -0.64 -5.58
C CYS A 99 -10.20 0.31 -5.35
N GLY A 100 -9.48 0.73 -6.40
CA GLY A 100 -8.42 1.75 -6.24
C GLY A 100 -7.17 1.28 -5.47
N HIS A 101 -6.92 -0.02 -5.35
CA HIS A 101 -5.73 -0.56 -4.65
C HIS A 101 -4.40 -0.11 -5.30
N ASP A 102 -4.41 0.21 -6.61
CA ASP A 102 -3.32 0.90 -7.30
C ASP A 102 -3.02 2.28 -6.68
N GLY A 103 -4.07 3.00 -6.28
CA GLY A 103 -3.99 4.26 -5.55
C GLY A 103 -3.45 4.09 -4.13
N HIS A 104 -3.99 3.15 -3.35
CA HIS A 104 -3.54 2.92 -1.98
C HIS A 104 -2.05 2.53 -1.93
N THR A 105 -1.64 1.61 -2.80
CA THR A 105 -0.24 1.18 -2.94
C THR A 105 0.66 2.37 -3.25
N THR A 106 0.28 3.23 -4.20
CA THR A 106 1.10 4.39 -4.56
C THR A 106 1.10 5.50 -3.51
N MET A 107 -0.01 5.73 -2.82
CA MET A 107 -0.06 6.64 -1.68
C MET A 107 0.87 6.18 -0.55
N LEU A 108 0.89 4.89 -0.23
CA LEU A 108 1.76 4.34 0.81
C LEU A 108 3.24 4.43 0.41
N LEU A 109 3.58 4.23 -0.86
CA LEU A 109 4.95 4.45 -1.37
C LEU A 109 5.35 5.93 -1.34
N GLY A 110 4.41 6.84 -1.57
CA GLY A 110 4.63 8.28 -1.37
C GLY A 110 4.92 8.61 0.09
N ALA A 111 4.15 8.04 1.02
CA ALA A 111 4.40 8.18 2.45
C ALA A 111 5.77 7.61 2.84
N ALA A 112 6.14 6.44 2.29
CA ALA A 112 7.46 5.83 2.50
C ALA A 112 8.59 6.78 2.08
N ALA A 113 8.47 7.39 0.89
CA ALA A 113 9.46 8.34 0.38
C ALA A 113 9.61 9.57 1.28
N LEU A 114 8.51 10.10 1.84
CA LEU A 114 8.56 11.24 2.75
C LEU A 114 9.10 10.85 4.12
N LEU A 115 8.57 9.78 4.72
CA LEU A 115 8.98 9.31 6.05
C LEU A 115 10.44 8.88 6.10
N SER A 116 10.97 8.29 5.02
CA SER A 116 12.38 7.90 4.95
C SER A 116 13.36 9.08 4.96
N GLN A 117 12.88 10.30 4.69
CA GLN A 117 13.67 11.52 4.77
C GLN A 117 13.62 12.19 6.15
N GLU A 118 12.74 11.74 7.04
CA GLU A 118 12.61 12.27 8.39
C GLU A 118 13.62 11.56 9.32
N PRO A 119 14.65 12.26 9.82
CA PRO A 119 15.72 11.61 10.60
C PRO A 119 15.29 11.19 12.01
N ASP A 120 14.33 11.91 12.59
CA ASP A 120 13.94 11.78 14.01
C ASP A 120 12.47 11.35 14.13
N LEU A 121 12.14 10.19 13.56
CA LEU A 121 10.80 9.63 13.72
C LEU A 121 10.55 9.20 15.18
N PRO A 122 9.44 9.64 15.80
CA PRO A 122 9.15 9.37 17.21
C PRO A 122 8.77 7.90 17.49
N ALA A 123 8.57 7.12 16.44
CA ALA A 123 8.35 5.67 16.49
C ALA A 123 8.84 5.05 15.17
N PRO A 124 9.26 3.77 15.17
CA PRO A 124 9.53 3.06 13.92
C PRO A 124 8.25 2.92 13.11
N VAL A 125 8.34 3.02 11.79
CA VAL A 125 7.19 2.87 10.90
C VAL A 125 7.34 1.61 10.07
N ARG A 126 6.34 0.73 10.13
CA ARG A 126 6.24 -0.44 9.26
C ARG A 126 5.22 -0.19 8.16
N LEU A 127 5.63 -0.44 6.92
CA LEU A 127 4.79 -0.37 5.74
C LEU A 127 4.38 -1.79 5.36
N ILE A 128 3.09 -2.02 5.18
CA ILE A 128 2.53 -3.31 4.77
C ILE A 128 1.79 -3.14 3.45
N PHE A 129 2.24 -3.85 2.42
CA PHE A 129 1.53 -4.01 1.16
C PHE A 129 0.92 -5.41 1.14
N GLN A 130 -0.39 -5.46 1.33
CA GLN A 130 -1.15 -6.68 1.58
C GLN A 130 -1.70 -7.28 0.27
N PRO A 131 -1.37 -8.54 -0.05
CA PRO A 131 -2.02 -9.26 -1.14
C PRO A 131 -3.44 -9.67 -0.77
N ALA A 132 -4.21 -10.14 -1.74
CA ALA A 132 -5.43 -10.92 -1.55
C ALA A 132 -6.42 -10.35 -0.51
N GLU A 133 -6.63 -9.03 -0.51
CA GLU A 133 -7.65 -8.36 0.30
C GLU A 133 -9.05 -8.80 -0.13
N GLU A 134 -9.29 -8.84 -1.45
CA GLU A 134 -10.62 -9.09 -2.02
C GLU A 134 -11.10 -10.53 -1.77
N LYS A 135 -10.18 -11.44 -1.41
CA LYS A 135 -10.48 -12.81 -0.97
C LYS A 135 -10.60 -12.96 0.55
N GLY A 136 -10.32 -11.92 1.33
CA GLY A 136 -10.30 -11.95 2.79
C GLY A 136 -9.21 -12.83 3.40
N THR A 137 -8.17 -13.18 2.63
CA THR A 137 -7.15 -14.16 3.07
C THR A 137 -5.80 -13.54 3.38
N GLY A 138 -5.47 -12.41 2.74
CA GLY A 138 -4.15 -11.79 2.85
C GLY A 138 -3.77 -11.35 4.26
N ALA A 139 -4.67 -10.62 4.95
CA ALA A 139 -4.37 -10.08 6.28
C ALA A 139 -4.05 -11.18 7.29
N ILE A 140 -4.87 -12.23 7.34
CA ILE A 140 -4.67 -13.37 8.25
C ILE A 140 -3.34 -14.07 7.96
N ALA A 141 -2.99 -14.24 6.68
CA ALA A 141 -1.73 -14.87 6.30
C ALA A 141 -0.51 -14.00 6.68
N MET A 142 -0.57 -12.68 6.44
CA MET A 142 0.51 -11.78 6.84
C MET A 142 0.71 -11.71 8.36
N ILE A 143 -0.38 -11.72 9.13
CA ILE A 143 -0.31 -11.77 10.60
C ILE A 143 0.39 -13.05 11.06
N LYS A 144 0.06 -14.20 10.47
CA LYS A 144 0.71 -15.48 10.79
C LYS A 144 2.21 -15.50 10.49
N GLU A 145 2.65 -14.70 9.52
CA GLU A 145 4.07 -14.55 9.14
C GLU A 145 4.76 -13.36 9.84
N GLY A 146 4.16 -12.84 10.92
CA GLY A 146 4.80 -11.85 11.79
C GLY A 146 4.79 -10.42 11.25
N ALA A 147 3.91 -10.10 10.29
CA ALA A 147 3.85 -8.74 9.74
C ALA A 147 3.49 -7.67 10.80
N LEU A 148 2.78 -8.04 11.87
CA LEU A 148 2.41 -7.14 12.98
C LEU A 148 3.29 -7.29 14.23
N ASP A 149 4.39 -8.03 14.17
CA ASP A 149 5.26 -8.22 15.32
C ASP A 149 5.86 -6.87 15.78
N GLY A 150 5.64 -6.52 17.05
CA GLY A 150 6.08 -5.26 17.64
C GLY A 150 5.22 -4.03 17.30
N ALA A 151 4.09 -4.22 16.59
CA ALA A 151 3.17 -3.14 16.28
C ALA A 151 2.37 -2.69 17.51
N GLY A 152 2.35 -1.39 17.78
CA GLY A 152 1.46 -0.78 18.78
C GLY A 152 0.14 -0.31 18.19
N LEU A 153 0.13 0.04 16.90
CA LEU A 153 -1.05 0.50 16.18
C LEU A 153 -0.91 0.29 14.67
N ILE A 154 -2.05 0.20 13.99
CA ILE A 154 -2.14 0.06 12.54
C ILE A 154 -3.15 1.05 11.96
N PHE A 155 -2.77 1.71 10.87
CA PHE A 155 -3.65 2.51 10.03
C PHE A 155 -3.77 1.93 8.63
N GLY A 156 -4.97 1.98 8.07
CA GLY A 156 -5.28 1.70 6.67
C GLY A 156 -6.47 2.55 6.25
N GLY A 157 -6.56 2.91 4.97
CA GLY A 157 -7.67 3.68 4.42
C GLY A 157 -8.48 2.84 3.43
N PRO A 158 -9.82 2.81 3.53
CA PRO A 158 -10.67 2.26 2.46
C PRO A 158 -10.79 3.25 1.30
N SER A 159 -10.96 2.73 0.08
CA SER A 159 -11.30 3.53 -1.10
C SER A 159 -12.77 3.98 -1.04
N GLY A 160 -13.04 5.07 -0.34
CA GLY A 160 -14.31 5.77 -0.52
C GLY A 160 -14.26 6.61 -1.79
N SER A 161 -14.75 6.09 -2.92
CA SER A 161 -14.90 6.86 -4.18
C SER A 161 -15.89 8.03 -4.08
N ALA A 162 -16.50 8.24 -2.91
CA ALA A 162 -17.48 9.26 -2.63
C ALA A 162 -16.89 10.56 -2.07
N LEU A 163 -15.58 10.61 -1.78
CA LEU A 163 -14.94 11.80 -1.21
C LEU A 163 -14.01 12.48 -2.23
N PRO A 164 -13.97 13.82 -2.26
CA PRO A 164 -13.00 14.53 -3.07
C PRO A 164 -11.57 14.21 -2.61
N PRO A 165 -10.56 14.36 -3.49
CA PRO A 165 -9.18 13.87 -3.26
C PRO A 165 -8.42 14.52 -2.08
N TRP A 166 -9.04 15.47 -1.36
CA TRP A 166 -8.52 16.13 -0.16
C TRP A 166 -9.29 15.78 1.12
N ASP A 167 -10.38 15.01 1.04
CA ASP A 167 -11.17 14.63 2.21
C ASP A 167 -10.71 13.26 2.74
N TYR A 168 -10.24 13.26 3.99
CA TYR A 168 -9.91 12.05 4.74
C TYR A 168 -11.07 11.70 5.67
N CYS A 169 -11.68 10.53 5.51
CA CYS A 169 -12.65 10.01 6.48
C CYS A 169 -11.89 9.49 7.71
N GLY A 170 -11.70 10.35 8.71
CA GLY A 170 -11.21 9.97 10.02
C GLY A 170 -12.32 10.11 11.06
N GLU A 171 -12.98 9.01 11.43
CA GLU A 171 -13.84 9.01 12.61
C GLU A 171 -12.97 8.87 13.86
N ARG A 172 -13.08 9.85 14.77
CA ARG A 172 -12.54 9.71 16.12
C ARG A 172 -13.39 8.70 16.88
N GLY A 173 -12.87 7.50 17.03
CA GLY A 173 -13.41 6.47 17.91
C GLY A 173 -14.36 5.50 17.22
N ALA A 174 -13.81 4.53 16.52
CA ALA A 174 -14.47 3.24 16.31
C ALA A 174 -13.39 2.16 16.32
N GLY A 175 -13.43 1.27 17.32
CA GLY A 175 -12.56 0.10 17.43
C GLY A 175 -12.89 -0.97 16.39
N GLN A 176 -12.95 -0.62 15.10
CA GLN A 176 -13.16 -1.55 13.98
C GLN A 176 -11.89 -1.81 13.16
N CYS A 177 -10.74 -1.24 13.55
CA CYS A 177 -9.44 -1.54 12.94
C CYS A 177 -8.56 -2.46 13.81
N ILE A 178 -9.15 -3.27 14.69
CA ILE A 178 -8.44 -4.30 15.46
C ILE A 178 -9.22 -5.61 15.29
N VAL A 179 -8.83 -6.38 14.26
CA VAL A 179 -9.17 -7.79 14.03
C VAL A 179 -10.67 -8.09 13.81
N GLY A 180 -11.06 -8.24 12.52
CA GLY A 180 -12.27 -8.97 12.12
C GLY A 180 -13.59 -8.24 12.31
#